data_AF-A0A7K3XDA5-F1
#
_entry.id   AF-A0A7K3XDA5-F1
#
_cell.length_a   1.000
_cell.length_b   1.000
_cell.length_c   1.000
_cell.angle_alpha   90.00
_cell.angle_beta   90.00
_cell.angle_gamma   90.00
#
_symmetry.space_group_name_H-M   'P 1'
#
loop_
_entity.id
_entity.type
_entity.pdbx_description
1 polymer ?
#
loop_
_entity_poly.entity_id
_entity_poly.type
_entity_poly.pdbx_seq_one_letter_code
_entity_poly.pdbx_strand_id
1 'polypeptide(L)'
;IQHILAPVHYAHGITTLHHQHGVRTFVELGPDATLTALHQQTLTDVVALPALHRERPHQQTLLATAAAAGGRPADTGVHLDLPTYPFQHTRHWLVTGVAARPADLGLRPSAHPLLGGRLDLATDARTILTGRLSRATHPWLVDHTIAGRCLLPATALVDMVLHAGATGGHPYLDELTLHSPLALAADGAVEVQVVLAEPTDGHRTVEVHSRPAGEADAPWTRNAAGRLTTTGAADAAEWPAAWPPAGAVPLDVAGLYDELAGLGYRYGPAFQGLRRAWRSGDDLYAEVTLPEAARADVDRFGVHPALLDAALHVLGVTADVRDGVWLPFVWSGVRLHATGATSLRVRLSRSVPDRAELAVYDPAGQPVLAARSLVLREIPRADAGRTAPRLDPQWLLHLDWPVLAGAEAAVDADGREDVRFAAFAVDEAGLLRRAVPAAPVVAGPGAVRAAGADAVLLPCWTTGGADGQAADVDVPGATHRLTESLLSRLREWLADEGLAGTRLVVLTRGAVSTGVDDRVTDLAGAACWGLVRSSQTEHPDRITIVDLDPTDPGDLTEPLVRAVG
;
A
#
# COMPACT_ATOMS: atom_id res chain seq x y z
N ILE A 1 82.86 21.54 48.50
CA ILE A 1 82.65 21.65 47.02
C ILE A 1 82.75 20.25 46.40
N GLN A 2 81.91 19.29 46.80
CA GLN A 2 81.98 17.93 46.21
C GLN A 2 81.22 17.84 44.89
N HIS A 3 80.16 18.62 44.70
CA HIS A 3 79.33 18.62 43.48
C HIS A 3 80.05 19.08 42.21
N ILE A 4 81.19 19.79 42.33
CA ILE A 4 82.03 20.21 41.19
C ILE A 4 83.28 19.32 41.06
N LEU A 5 83.72 18.67 42.15
CA LEU A 5 85.01 17.98 42.20
C LEU A 5 84.92 16.45 42.05
N ALA A 6 83.75 15.85 42.29
CA ALA A 6 83.54 14.40 42.19
C ALA A 6 82.86 14.01 40.86
N PRO A 7 83.11 12.79 40.34
CA PRO A 7 82.40 12.29 39.15
C PRO A 7 80.90 12.15 39.41
N VAL A 8 80.07 12.56 38.45
CA VAL A 8 78.61 12.46 38.53
C VAL A 8 78.17 11.05 38.13
N HIS A 9 77.72 10.25 39.10
CA HIS A 9 77.20 8.90 38.88
C HIS A 9 75.73 8.90 38.43
N TYR A 10 75.44 9.58 37.32
CA TYR A 10 74.06 9.84 36.84
C TYR A 10 73.24 8.57 36.63
N ALA A 11 73.74 7.62 35.83
CA ALA A 11 73.04 6.37 35.51
C ALA A 11 72.71 5.58 36.79
N HIS A 12 73.64 5.48 37.74
CA HIS A 12 73.42 4.80 39.01
C HIS A 12 72.29 5.45 39.83
N GLY A 13 72.21 6.79 39.83
CA GLY A 13 71.15 7.52 40.52
C GLY A 13 69.76 7.23 39.96
N ILE A 14 69.60 7.31 38.63
CA ILE A 14 68.29 7.09 37.99
C ILE A 14 67.86 5.62 38.03
N THR A 15 68.79 4.68 37.88
CA THR A 15 68.54 3.23 38.02
C THR A 15 68.13 2.88 39.45
N THR A 16 68.71 3.54 40.46
CA THR A 16 68.31 3.40 41.86
C THR A 16 66.89 3.92 42.09
N LEU A 17 66.59 5.14 41.62
CA LEU A 17 65.23 5.70 41.70
C LEU A 17 64.20 4.80 41.03
N HIS A 18 64.53 4.22 39.88
CA HIS A 18 63.64 3.33 39.15
C HIS A 18 63.42 1.98 39.86
N HIS A 19 64.48 1.24 40.17
CA HIS A 19 64.36 -0.12 40.67
C HIS A 19 64.07 -0.18 42.18
N GLN A 20 64.63 0.72 42.98
CA GLN A 20 64.47 0.68 44.43
C GLN A 20 63.28 1.50 44.91
N HIS A 21 63.01 2.63 44.25
CA HIS A 21 61.93 3.55 44.65
C HIS A 21 60.73 3.53 43.70
N GLY A 22 60.76 2.70 42.66
CA GLY A 22 59.62 2.51 41.74
C GLY A 22 59.29 3.73 40.89
N VAL A 23 60.21 4.68 40.72
CA VAL A 23 59.98 5.89 39.93
C VAL A 23 59.84 5.53 38.45
N ARG A 24 58.71 5.89 37.86
CA ARG A 24 58.37 5.62 36.44
C ARG A 24 58.31 6.86 35.56
N THR A 25 58.20 8.04 36.16
CA THR A 25 58.12 9.32 35.45
C THR A 25 59.24 10.23 35.91
N PHE A 26 60.06 10.71 34.97
CA PHE A 26 61.17 11.63 35.21
C PHE A 26 60.89 12.94 34.49
N VAL A 27 60.94 14.06 35.22
CA VAL A 27 60.77 15.40 34.65
C VAL A 27 62.11 16.12 34.65
N GLU A 28 62.60 16.47 33.46
CA GLU A 28 63.81 17.25 33.31
C GLU A 28 63.53 18.75 33.44
N LEU A 29 64.19 19.39 34.40
CA LEU A 29 64.09 20.83 34.62
C LEU A 29 65.23 21.53 33.88
N GLY A 30 64.97 22.00 32.67
CA GLY A 30 65.94 22.73 31.86
C GLY A 30 65.52 22.83 30.38
N PRO A 31 66.09 23.78 29.61
CA PRO A 31 65.65 24.05 28.23
C PRO A 31 66.24 23.10 27.18
N ASP A 32 67.21 22.27 27.53
CA ASP A 32 68.05 21.53 26.57
C ASP A 32 67.66 20.06 26.37
N ALA A 33 66.70 19.54 27.15
CA ALA A 33 66.15 18.18 27.05
C ALA A 33 67.22 17.04 27.00
N THR A 34 68.42 17.29 27.51
CA THR A 34 69.57 16.38 27.39
C THR A 34 69.42 15.19 28.33
N LEU A 35 68.91 15.43 29.53
CA LEU A 35 68.70 14.37 30.53
C LEU A 35 67.58 13.41 30.10
N THR A 36 66.60 13.89 29.35
CA THR A 36 65.49 13.12 28.80
C THR A 36 65.99 12.01 27.88
N ALA A 37 66.91 12.33 26.97
CA ALA A 37 67.55 11.33 26.11
C ALA A 37 68.39 10.33 26.92
N LEU A 38 69.13 10.81 27.92
CA LEU A 38 69.93 9.93 28.80
C LEU A 38 69.07 9.01 29.67
N HIS A 39 67.90 9.47 30.12
CA HIS A 39 66.92 8.62 30.83
C HIS A 39 66.45 7.47 29.93
N GLN A 40 66.05 7.78 28.68
CA GLN A 40 65.58 6.79 27.71
C GLN A 40 66.66 5.80 27.27
N GLN A 41 67.93 6.22 27.25
CA GLN A 41 69.06 5.34 26.96
C GLN A 41 69.41 4.42 28.15
N THR A 42 69.16 4.87 29.38
CA THR A 42 69.51 4.12 30.59
C THR A 42 68.39 3.18 31.03
N LEU A 43 67.13 3.54 30.79
CA LEU A 43 65.93 2.84 31.24
C LEU A 43 64.92 2.74 30.08
N THR A 44 64.41 1.54 29.81
CA THR A 44 63.46 1.30 28.70
C THR A 44 61.98 1.51 29.08
N ASP A 45 61.65 1.40 30.38
CA ASP A 45 60.27 1.35 30.87
C ASP A 45 59.92 2.58 31.73
N VAL A 46 60.25 3.77 31.22
CA VAL A 46 60.04 5.06 31.90
C VAL A 46 59.46 6.11 30.96
N VAL A 47 58.69 7.03 31.53
CA VAL A 47 58.25 8.25 30.85
C VAL A 47 59.22 9.37 31.23
N ALA A 48 59.96 9.90 30.26
CA ALA A 48 60.88 11.02 30.46
C ALA A 48 60.34 12.26 29.75
N LEU A 49 60.12 13.35 30.50
CA LEU A 49 59.43 14.56 30.01
C LEU A 49 60.31 15.80 30.23
N PRO A 50 60.63 16.57 29.17
CA PRO A 50 61.32 17.84 29.33
C PRO A 50 60.33 18.94 29.74
N ALA A 51 60.60 19.64 30.84
CA ALA A 51 59.72 20.72 31.31
C ALA A 51 59.83 22.01 30.47
N LEU A 52 60.97 22.22 29.82
CA LEU A 52 61.26 23.39 28.99
C LEU A 52 61.96 22.98 27.69
N HIS A 53 61.88 23.84 26.68
CA HIS A 53 62.58 23.66 25.42
C HIS A 53 63.04 25.01 24.90
N ARG A 54 64.32 25.14 24.55
CA ARG A 54 64.96 26.41 24.16
C ARG A 54 64.28 27.15 23.00
N GLU A 55 63.63 26.40 22.10
CA GLU A 55 62.95 26.93 20.90
C GLU A 55 61.42 26.98 21.02
N ARG A 56 60.84 26.68 22.19
CA ARG A 56 59.37 26.68 22.37
C ARG A 56 58.95 27.58 23.53
N PRO A 57 57.72 28.12 23.50
CA PRO A 57 57.20 28.90 24.62
C PRO A 57 57.23 28.09 25.93
N HIS A 58 57.86 28.66 26.95
CA HIS A 58 58.09 27.98 28.24
C HIS A 58 56.77 27.55 28.90
N GLN A 59 55.74 28.40 28.87
CA GLN A 59 54.43 28.12 29.47
C GLN A 59 53.73 26.91 28.81
N GLN A 60 53.79 26.82 27.47
CA GLN A 60 53.17 25.71 26.74
C GLN A 60 53.91 24.40 27.00
N THR A 61 55.24 24.43 27.03
CA THR A 61 56.05 23.22 27.27
C THR A 61 55.86 22.71 28.69
N LEU A 62 55.80 23.62 29.67
CA LEU A 62 55.53 23.26 31.06
C LEU A 62 54.12 22.69 31.25
N LEU A 63 53.09 23.30 30.65
CA LEU A 63 51.72 22.81 30.73
C LEU A 63 51.54 21.46 30.03
N ALA A 64 52.17 21.26 28.87
CA ALA A 64 52.16 19.98 28.17
C ALA A 64 52.84 18.88 29.01
N THR A 65 53.97 19.20 29.65
CA THR A 65 54.67 18.26 30.54
C THR A 65 53.88 17.95 31.80
N ALA A 66 53.22 18.94 32.40
CA ALA A 66 52.30 18.71 33.52
C ALA A 66 51.13 17.80 33.11
N ALA A 67 50.52 18.04 31.94
CA ALA A 67 49.45 17.20 31.42
C ALA A 67 49.91 15.77 31.13
N ALA A 68 51.08 15.60 30.48
CA ALA A 68 51.66 14.29 30.18
C ALA A 68 52.07 13.52 31.45
N ALA A 69 52.45 14.22 32.51
CA ALA A 69 52.72 13.63 33.82
C ALA A 69 51.44 13.25 34.61
N GLY A 70 50.25 13.51 34.05
CA GLY A 70 48.97 13.29 34.74
C GLY A 70 48.67 14.33 35.81
N GLY A 71 49.36 15.48 35.79
CA GLY A 71 49.12 16.60 36.69
C GLY A 71 47.70 17.13 36.53
N ARG A 72 47.01 17.29 37.66
CA ARG A 72 45.70 17.94 37.71
C ARG A 72 45.88 19.32 38.33
N PRO A 73 45.26 20.38 37.76
CA PRO A 73 45.29 21.69 38.39
C PRO A 73 44.70 21.59 39.79
N ALA A 74 45.27 22.33 40.75
CA ALA A 74 44.70 22.45 42.08
C ALA A 74 43.31 23.09 41.96
N ASP A 75 42.35 22.57 42.72
CA ASP A 75 40.92 22.94 42.65
C ASP A 75 40.64 24.30 43.30
N THR A 76 41.28 25.34 42.76
CA THR A 76 41.36 26.71 43.30
C THR A 76 40.84 27.75 42.32
N GLY A 77 40.34 27.31 41.17
CA GLY A 77 39.83 28.16 40.09
C GLY A 77 38.30 28.26 40.05
N VAL A 78 37.81 29.18 39.23
CA VAL A 78 36.38 29.31 38.92
C VAL A 78 35.95 28.08 38.09
N HIS A 79 34.88 27.39 38.52
CA HIS A 79 34.28 26.31 37.75
C HIS A 79 33.54 26.88 36.53
N LEU A 80 33.87 26.36 35.35
CA LEU A 80 33.18 26.67 34.09
C LEU A 80 32.35 25.46 33.67
N ASP A 81 31.12 25.69 33.22
CA ASP A 81 30.30 24.64 32.62
C ASP A 81 30.85 24.29 31.24
N LEU A 82 31.40 23.08 31.12
CA LEU A 82 31.88 22.51 29.87
C LEU A 82 30.83 21.57 29.27
N PRO A 83 30.90 21.25 27.97
CA PRO A 83 30.10 20.19 27.38
C PRO A 83 30.19 18.91 28.20
N THR A 84 29.05 18.24 28.37
CA THR A 84 28.98 16.98 29.13
C THR A 84 29.73 15.86 28.41
N TYR A 85 30.03 14.78 29.14
CA TYR A 85 30.69 13.60 28.58
C TYR A 85 29.92 13.09 27.34
N PRO A 86 30.59 12.86 26.20
CA PRO A 86 29.94 12.33 25.01
C PRO A 86 29.63 10.85 25.21
N PHE A 87 28.47 10.54 25.79
CA PHE A 87 28.00 9.17 25.95
C PHE A 87 27.95 8.47 24.57
N GLN A 88 28.23 7.16 24.53
CA GLN A 88 28.21 6.39 23.26
C GLN A 88 26.79 6.16 22.70
N HIS A 89 25.75 6.64 23.39
CA HIS A 89 24.33 6.55 22.99
C HIS A 89 23.86 5.15 22.57
N THR A 90 24.44 4.10 23.13
CA THR A 90 24.00 2.71 22.89
C THR A 90 22.78 2.37 23.75
N ARG A 91 21.74 1.82 23.12
CA ARG A 91 20.46 1.51 23.78
C ARG A 91 20.54 0.17 24.53
N HIS A 92 20.70 0.21 25.85
CA HIS A 92 20.71 -0.97 26.73
C HIS A 92 19.42 -1.07 27.57
N TRP A 93 18.30 -1.42 26.94
CA TRP A 93 17.02 -1.63 27.63
C TRP A 93 16.65 -3.11 27.70
N LEU A 94 16.21 -3.57 28.88
CA LEU A 94 15.54 -4.87 29.01
C LEU A 94 14.14 -4.73 28.41
N VAL A 95 13.90 -5.37 27.27
CA VAL A 95 12.54 -5.49 26.71
C VAL A 95 11.81 -6.56 27.52
N THR A 96 11.17 -6.16 28.61
CA THR A 96 10.36 -7.05 29.44
C THR A 96 9.01 -7.24 28.80
N GLY A 97 8.90 -8.29 28.00
CA GLY A 97 7.64 -8.93 27.65
C GLY A 97 7.94 -10.40 27.41
N VAL A 98 7.35 -11.30 28.20
CA VAL A 98 7.24 -12.69 27.79
C VAL A 98 6.25 -12.67 26.63
N ALA A 99 6.73 -12.36 25.42
CA ALA A 99 5.93 -12.56 24.23
C ALA A 99 5.64 -14.06 24.19
N ALA A 100 4.39 -14.44 24.43
CA ALA A 100 3.96 -15.82 24.28
C ALA A 100 4.41 -16.27 22.88
N ARG A 101 5.14 -17.39 22.81
CA ARG A 101 5.53 -17.91 21.50
C ARG A 101 4.23 -18.29 20.80
N PRO A 102 4.13 -18.12 19.47
CA PRO A 102 2.93 -18.53 18.73
C PRO A 102 2.46 -19.95 19.11
N ALA A 103 3.41 -20.88 19.30
CA ALA A 103 3.15 -22.25 19.73
C ALA A 103 2.45 -22.37 21.09
N ASP A 104 2.73 -21.48 22.04
CA ASP A 104 2.11 -21.48 23.38
C ASP A 104 0.62 -21.10 23.31
N LEU A 105 0.20 -20.46 22.22
CA LEU A 105 -1.19 -20.07 21.92
C LEU A 105 -1.87 -21.03 20.93
N GLY A 106 -1.25 -22.18 20.61
CA GLY A 106 -1.75 -23.12 19.61
C GLY A 106 -1.58 -22.67 18.16
N LEU A 107 -0.82 -21.59 17.91
CA LEU A 107 -0.49 -21.10 16.58
C LEU A 107 0.79 -21.76 16.07
N ARG A 108 0.91 -21.92 14.74
CA ARG A 108 2.17 -22.34 14.12
C ARG A 108 3.09 -21.12 13.98
N PRO A 109 4.35 -21.17 14.43
CA PRO A 109 5.31 -20.09 14.15
C PRO A 109 5.50 -19.90 12.65
N SER A 110 5.65 -18.65 12.22
CA SER A 110 6.01 -18.30 10.84
C SER A 110 7.44 -17.77 10.80
N ALA A 111 8.21 -18.22 9.80
CA ALA A 111 9.61 -17.81 9.63
C ALA A 111 9.77 -16.37 9.15
N HIS A 112 8.70 -15.74 8.66
CA HIS A 112 8.73 -14.43 8.03
C HIS A 112 8.94 -13.28 9.04
N PRO A 113 9.78 -12.26 8.76
CA PRO A 113 10.06 -11.18 9.72
C PRO A 113 8.86 -10.26 10.04
N LEU A 114 7.88 -10.19 9.13
CA LEU A 114 6.65 -9.40 9.32
C LEU A 114 5.43 -10.21 9.79
N LEU A 115 5.50 -11.55 9.73
CA LEU A 115 4.39 -12.45 10.06
C LEU A 115 4.90 -13.51 11.04
N GLY A 116 4.52 -13.37 12.32
CA GLY A 116 5.04 -14.19 13.41
C GLY A 116 4.25 -15.46 13.68
N GLY A 117 2.95 -15.48 13.39
CA GLY A 117 2.07 -16.61 13.68
C GLY A 117 1.22 -17.03 12.49
N ARG A 118 0.81 -18.30 12.47
CA ARG A 118 -0.14 -18.87 11.50
C ARG A 118 -1.21 -19.66 12.24
N LEU A 119 -2.46 -19.42 11.86
CA LEU A 119 -3.63 -20.17 12.26
C LEU A 119 -4.23 -20.82 11.02
N ASP A 120 -4.37 -22.14 11.03
CA ASP A 120 -5.17 -22.86 10.05
C ASP A 120 -6.53 -23.11 10.68
N LEU A 121 -7.62 -22.62 10.07
CA LEU A 121 -8.96 -22.78 10.61
C LEU A 121 -9.40 -24.25 10.50
N ALA A 122 -10.17 -24.72 11.49
CA ALA A 122 -10.69 -26.08 11.49
C ALA A 122 -12.00 -26.23 10.72
N THR A 123 -12.75 -25.14 10.57
CA THR A 123 -14.09 -25.12 9.95
C THR A 123 -14.05 -25.12 8.43
N ASP A 124 -12.95 -24.62 7.86
CA ASP A 124 -12.73 -24.46 6.43
C ASP A 124 -11.22 -24.45 6.19
N ALA A 125 -10.80 -24.67 4.94
CA ALA A 125 -9.38 -24.72 4.63
C ALA A 125 -8.69 -23.33 4.71
N ARG A 126 -9.29 -22.29 5.32
CA ARG A 126 -8.68 -20.96 5.39
C ARG A 126 -7.44 -20.97 6.28
N THR A 127 -6.47 -20.16 5.88
CA THR A 127 -5.23 -19.93 6.64
C THR A 127 -5.09 -18.44 6.92
N ILE A 128 -4.78 -18.09 8.16
CA ILE A 128 -4.54 -16.71 8.58
C ILE A 128 -3.12 -16.61 9.10
N LEU A 129 -2.29 -15.74 8.52
CA LEU A 129 -1.00 -15.36 9.06
C LEU A 129 -1.13 -14.02 9.76
N THR A 130 -0.51 -13.88 10.92
CA THR A 130 -0.62 -12.69 11.77
C THR A 130 0.76 -12.07 12.04
N GLY A 131 0.77 -10.75 12.13
CA GLY A 131 1.98 -9.96 12.40
C GLY A 131 1.68 -8.71 13.22
N ARG A 132 2.73 -8.13 13.78
CA ARG A 132 2.69 -6.84 14.47
C ARG A 132 3.86 -5.98 14.02
N LEU A 133 3.55 -4.85 13.40
CA LEU A 133 4.50 -3.96 12.75
C LEU A 133 4.67 -2.68 13.58
N SER A 134 5.90 -2.24 13.78
CA SER A 134 6.17 -0.94 14.41
C SER A 134 7.52 -0.42 13.98
N ARG A 135 7.70 0.91 14.08
CA ARG A 135 9.00 1.55 13.82
C ARG A 135 10.10 1.10 14.78
N ALA A 136 9.72 0.61 15.97
CA ALA A 136 10.67 0.12 16.98
C ALA A 136 11.17 -1.31 16.68
N THR A 137 10.29 -2.17 16.14
CA THR A 137 10.62 -3.57 15.82
C THR A 137 11.23 -3.73 14.43
N HIS A 138 10.92 -2.81 13.51
CA HIS A 138 11.39 -2.84 12.13
C HIS A 138 11.91 -1.45 11.73
N PRO A 139 13.11 -1.05 12.21
CA PRO A 139 13.61 0.32 12.07
C PRO A 139 13.74 0.80 10.63
N TRP A 140 14.00 -0.10 9.68
CA TRP A 140 14.10 0.25 8.26
C TRP A 140 12.77 0.80 7.69
N LEU A 141 11.62 0.51 8.29
CA LEU A 141 10.32 1.04 7.83
C LEU A 141 10.24 2.57 7.88
N VAL A 142 10.99 3.21 8.79
CA VAL A 142 10.96 4.68 8.92
C VAL A 142 11.52 5.39 7.70
N ASP A 143 12.35 4.68 6.93
CA ASP A 143 13.02 5.19 5.73
C ASP A 143 12.12 5.15 4.50
N HIS A 144 10.86 4.70 4.62
CA HIS A 144 9.87 4.78 3.55
C HIS A 144 8.80 5.81 3.89
N THR A 145 9.11 7.07 3.64
CA THR A 145 8.21 8.20 3.91
C THR A 145 7.73 8.83 2.61
N ILE A 146 6.41 8.89 2.42
CA ILE A 146 5.77 9.50 1.25
C ILE A 146 4.83 10.60 1.73
N ALA A 147 4.97 11.80 1.16
CA ALA A 147 4.21 13.00 1.52
C ALA A 147 4.14 13.23 3.05
N GLY A 148 5.26 13.00 3.74
CA GLY A 148 5.39 13.20 5.19
C GLY A 148 4.89 12.07 6.08
N ARG A 149 4.42 10.94 5.51
CA ARG A 149 3.91 9.78 6.25
C ARG A 149 4.80 8.56 6.07
N CYS A 150 5.15 7.89 7.16
CA CYS A 150 5.81 6.58 7.13
C CYS A 150 4.78 5.53 6.70
N LEU A 151 4.93 5.03 5.48
CA LEU A 151 4.03 4.04 4.89
C LEU A 151 4.75 2.71 4.77
N LEU A 152 4.06 1.60 5.02
CA LEU A 152 4.56 0.28 4.63
C LEU A 152 4.71 0.27 3.10
N PRO A 153 5.88 -0.07 2.54
CA PRO A 153 6.05 -0.13 1.10
C PRO A 153 5.16 -1.22 0.49
N ALA A 154 4.68 -0.98 -0.73
CA ALA A 154 3.90 -1.95 -1.49
C ALA A 154 4.60 -3.32 -1.62
N THR A 155 5.92 -3.30 -1.75
CA THR A 155 6.77 -4.49 -1.86
C THR A 155 6.73 -5.36 -0.60
N ALA A 156 6.46 -4.81 0.58
CA ALA A 156 6.27 -5.60 1.80
C ALA A 156 4.93 -6.35 1.78
N LEU A 157 3.88 -5.78 1.17
CA LEU A 157 2.61 -6.48 0.97
C LEU A 157 2.78 -7.65 0.00
N VAL A 158 3.50 -7.42 -1.11
CA VAL A 158 3.83 -8.47 -2.09
C VAL A 158 4.60 -9.61 -1.44
N ASP A 159 5.64 -9.29 -0.67
CA ASP A 159 6.49 -10.28 0.00
C ASP A 159 5.72 -11.09 1.07
N MET A 160 4.87 -10.43 1.87
CA MET A 160 3.95 -11.11 2.81
C MET A 160 2.99 -12.07 2.10
N VAL A 161 2.45 -11.66 0.94
CA VAL A 161 1.52 -12.48 0.14
C VAL A 161 2.23 -13.67 -0.50
N LEU A 162 3.45 -13.48 -1.03
CA LEU A 162 4.27 -14.57 -1.58
C LEU A 162 4.63 -15.61 -0.51
N HIS A 163 5.01 -15.15 0.69
CA HIS A 163 5.28 -16.04 1.83
C HIS A 163 4.03 -16.83 2.26
N ALA A 164 2.88 -16.14 2.36
CA ALA A 164 1.61 -16.78 2.67
C ALA A 164 1.24 -17.82 1.61
N GLY A 165 1.37 -17.46 0.32
CA GLY A 165 1.10 -18.35 -0.80
C GLY A 165 1.99 -19.59 -0.81
N ALA A 166 3.29 -19.44 -0.58
CA ALA A 166 4.22 -20.57 -0.46
C ALA A 166 3.82 -21.51 0.70
N THR A 167 3.45 -20.93 1.85
CA THR A 167 2.99 -21.70 3.01
C THR A 167 1.65 -22.40 2.76
N GLY A 168 0.79 -21.81 1.94
CA GLY A 168 -0.52 -22.33 1.52
C GLY A 168 -0.51 -23.17 0.24
N GLY A 169 0.67 -23.52 -0.29
CA GLY A 169 0.82 -24.36 -1.50
C GLY A 169 0.50 -23.67 -2.83
N HIS A 170 0.31 -22.35 -2.86
CA HIS A 170 0.02 -21.54 -4.05
C HIS A 170 1.09 -20.43 -4.17
N PRO A 171 2.33 -20.77 -4.58
CA PRO A 171 3.48 -19.89 -4.43
C PRO A 171 3.53 -18.74 -5.44
N TYR A 172 2.69 -18.76 -6.47
CA TYR A 172 2.69 -17.74 -7.52
C TYR A 172 1.57 -16.74 -7.31
N LEU A 173 1.90 -15.46 -7.43
CA LEU A 173 0.91 -14.40 -7.36
C LEU A 173 0.38 -14.10 -8.76
N ASP A 174 -0.88 -14.45 -9.00
CA ASP A 174 -1.52 -14.16 -10.27
C ASP A 174 -1.85 -12.67 -10.37
N GLU A 175 -2.48 -12.12 -9.33
CA GLU A 175 -2.76 -10.69 -9.22
C GLU A 175 -2.81 -10.23 -7.76
N LEU A 176 -2.33 -9.01 -7.48
CA LEU A 176 -2.53 -8.29 -6.22
C LEU A 176 -2.86 -6.82 -6.51
N THR A 177 -4.03 -6.37 -6.06
CA THR A 177 -4.44 -4.98 -6.09
C THR A 177 -4.26 -4.34 -4.71
N LEU A 178 -3.63 -3.18 -4.67
CA LEU A 178 -3.41 -2.41 -3.44
C LEU A 178 -4.57 -1.42 -3.23
N HIS A 179 -5.26 -1.55 -2.11
CA HIS A 179 -6.46 -0.75 -1.80
C HIS A 179 -6.10 0.47 -0.95
N SER A 180 -5.73 0.24 0.31
CA SER A 180 -5.51 1.29 1.31
C SER A 180 -4.07 1.26 1.81
N PRO A 181 -3.32 2.38 1.76
CA PRO A 181 -1.97 2.45 2.32
C PRO A 181 -1.96 2.16 3.82
N LEU A 182 -1.00 1.36 4.28
CA LEU A 182 -0.79 1.09 5.70
C LEU A 182 0.23 2.08 6.26
N ALA A 183 -0.21 2.97 7.15
CA ALA A 183 0.65 3.96 7.79
C ALA A 183 1.10 3.52 9.18
N LEU A 184 2.35 3.83 9.52
CA LEU A 184 2.96 3.50 10.81
C LEU A 184 3.12 4.78 11.63
N ALA A 185 2.38 4.87 12.74
CA ALA A 185 2.51 5.97 13.68
C ALA A 185 3.89 5.95 14.37
N ALA A 186 4.33 7.11 14.89
CA ALA A 186 5.62 7.24 15.57
C ALA A 186 5.75 6.29 16.77
N ASP A 187 4.72 6.27 17.62
CA ASP A 187 4.72 5.54 18.89
C ASP A 187 3.72 4.37 18.89
N GLY A 188 3.16 4.02 17.73
CA GLY A 188 2.15 2.99 17.56
C GLY A 188 2.71 1.70 16.95
N ALA A 189 1.94 0.63 17.12
CA ALA A 189 2.10 -0.59 16.33
C ALA A 189 0.82 -0.86 15.54
N VAL A 190 0.95 -1.65 14.48
CA VAL A 190 -0.15 -2.07 13.61
C VAL A 190 -0.20 -3.59 13.63
N GLU A 191 -1.37 -4.14 13.88
CA GLU A 191 -1.62 -5.57 13.69
C GLU A 191 -1.93 -5.81 12.22
N VAL A 192 -1.37 -6.88 11.65
CA VAL A 192 -1.61 -7.28 10.26
C VAL A 192 -2.11 -8.72 10.19
N GLN A 193 -3.01 -8.97 9.26
CA GLN A 193 -3.49 -10.30 8.91
C GLN A 193 -3.37 -10.53 7.42
N VAL A 194 -2.82 -11.69 7.03
CA VAL A 194 -2.89 -12.20 5.67
C VAL A 194 -3.83 -13.39 5.68
N VAL A 195 -4.96 -13.26 5.01
CA VAL A 195 -6.03 -14.27 4.98
C VAL A 195 -5.99 -14.96 3.63
N LEU A 196 -5.81 -16.28 3.65
CA LEU A 196 -5.95 -17.14 2.49
C LEU A 196 -7.29 -17.85 2.56
N ALA A 197 -8.11 -17.68 1.52
CA ALA A 197 -9.38 -18.36 1.39
C ALA A 197 -9.20 -19.88 1.16
N GLU A 198 -10.29 -20.63 1.14
CA GLU A 198 -10.27 -22.00 0.61
C GLU A 198 -9.81 -21.99 -0.86
N PRO A 199 -9.02 -22.97 -1.33
CA PRO A 199 -8.65 -23.06 -2.73
C PRO A 199 -9.88 -23.31 -3.62
N THR A 200 -9.96 -22.66 -4.76
CA THR A 200 -11.01 -22.84 -5.78
C THR A 200 -10.35 -22.86 -7.15
N ASP A 201 -10.59 -23.91 -7.93
CA ASP A 201 -10.09 -24.05 -9.31
C ASP A 201 -8.58 -23.82 -9.49
N GLY A 202 -7.75 -24.35 -8.59
CA GLY A 202 -6.28 -24.18 -8.63
C GLY A 202 -5.80 -22.76 -8.24
N HIS A 203 -6.72 -21.94 -7.75
CA HIS A 203 -6.48 -20.60 -7.26
C HIS A 203 -6.83 -20.46 -5.80
N ARG A 204 -6.27 -19.42 -5.16
CA ARG A 204 -6.56 -19.10 -3.77
C ARG A 204 -6.62 -17.59 -3.59
N THR A 205 -7.78 -17.09 -3.17
CA THR A 205 -7.93 -15.66 -2.83
C THR A 205 -7.07 -15.33 -1.62
N VAL A 206 -6.42 -14.18 -1.67
CA VAL A 206 -5.61 -13.63 -0.57
C VAL A 206 -6.03 -12.20 -0.28
N GLU A 207 -6.13 -11.86 1.00
CA GLU A 207 -6.38 -10.50 1.45
C GLU A 207 -5.41 -10.12 2.57
N VAL A 208 -4.91 -8.88 2.54
CA VAL A 208 -4.08 -8.31 3.61
C VAL A 208 -4.88 -7.22 4.31
N HIS A 209 -5.00 -7.35 5.63
CA HIS A 209 -5.72 -6.43 6.48
C HIS A 209 -4.80 -5.86 7.57
N SER A 210 -5.12 -4.67 8.03
CA SER A 210 -4.43 -4.06 9.16
C SER A 210 -5.36 -3.27 10.08
N ARG A 211 -4.94 -3.11 11.33
CA ARG A 211 -5.57 -2.20 12.28
C ARG A 211 -4.54 -1.68 13.30
N PRO A 212 -4.78 -0.53 13.95
CA PRO A 212 -3.95 -0.08 15.07
C PRO A 212 -3.91 -1.13 16.19
N ALA A 213 -2.71 -1.44 16.70
CA ALA A 213 -2.55 -2.34 17.83
C ALA A 213 -3.01 -1.67 19.13
N GLY A 214 -3.67 -2.42 20.02
CA GLY A 214 -4.18 -1.91 21.29
C GLY A 214 -5.58 -1.28 21.21
N GLU A 215 -6.13 -1.10 20.01
CA GLU A 215 -7.53 -0.73 19.78
C GLU A 215 -8.31 -1.99 19.35
N ALA A 216 -8.71 -2.86 20.28
CA ALA A 216 -9.33 -4.14 19.95
C ALA A 216 -10.61 -4.03 19.10
N ASP A 217 -11.36 -2.95 19.30
CA ASP A 217 -12.62 -2.65 18.60
C ASP A 217 -12.41 -1.86 17.29
N ALA A 218 -11.19 -1.49 16.95
CA ALA A 218 -10.92 -0.80 15.69
C ALA A 218 -11.25 -1.73 14.49
N PRO A 219 -11.96 -1.23 13.47
CA PRO A 219 -12.26 -2.03 12.29
C PRO A 219 -10.98 -2.35 11.52
N TRP A 220 -10.94 -3.54 10.93
CA TRP A 220 -9.88 -3.93 10.01
C TRP A 220 -9.98 -3.13 8.71
N THR A 221 -8.84 -2.59 8.26
CA THR A 221 -8.71 -1.94 6.96
C THR A 221 -8.12 -2.94 5.97
N ARG A 222 -8.78 -3.18 4.84
CA ARG A 222 -8.21 -3.99 3.76
C ARG A 222 -7.16 -3.18 3.00
N ASN A 223 -5.91 -3.63 3.06
CA ASN A 223 -4.78 -2.99 2.41
C ASN A 223 -4.51 -3.54 1.02
N ALA A 224 -4.71 -4.84 0.81
CA ALA A 224 -4.54 -5.48 -0.49
C ALA A 224 -5.47 -6.69 -0.64
N ALA A 225 -5.85 -7.01 -1.87
CA ALA A 225 -6.60 -8.21 -2.21
C ALA A 225 -6.11 -8.77 -3.55
N GLY A 226 -6.15 -10.08 -3.71
CA GLY A 226 -5.57 -10.72 -4.88
C GLY A 226 -5.85 -12.22 -4.96
N ARG A 227 -5.16 -12.86 -5.89
CA ARG A 227 -5.29 -14.30 -6.18
C ARG A 227 -3.93 -14.93 -6.38
N LEU A 228 -3.74 -16.05 -5.72
CA LEU A 228 -2.56 -16.92 -5.83
C LEU A 228 -2.91 -18.13 -6.72
N THR A 229 -1.90 -18.78 -7.28
CA THR A 229 -2.05 -19.97 -8.12
C THR A 229 -0.91 -20.97 -7.92
N THR A 230 -1.16 -22.22 -8.28
CA THR A 230 -0.15 -23.28 -8.37
C THR A 230 0.55 -23.31 -9.72
N THR A 231 -0.04 -22.72 -10.75
CA THR A 231 0.53 -22.67 -12.10
C THR A 231 1.11 -21.29 -12.34
N GLY A 232 2.43 -21.19 -12.21
CA GLY A 232 3.14 -20.02 -12.68
C GLY A 232 2.92 -19.90 -14.19
N ALA A 233 2.74 -18.68 -14.70
CA ALA A 233 2.67 -18.46 -16.13
C ALA A 233 3.96 -18.93 -16.89
N ALA A 234 4.14 -18.72 -18.19
CA ALA A 234 5.43 -19.06 -18.83
C ALA A 234 6.60 -18.15 -18.35
N ASP A 235 7.83 -18.69 -18.32
CA ASP A 235 9.13 -18.06 -18.70
C ASP A 235 9.44 -16.62 -18.25
N ALA A 236 10.53 -16.36 -17.49
CA ALA A 236 11.09 -15.01 -17.30
C ALA A 236 11.42 -14.31 -18.64
N ALA A 237 11.27 -12.98 -18.67
CA ALA A 237 11.63 -12.13 -19.81
C ALA A 237 13.07 -12.38 -20.28
N GLU A 238 13.32 -12.21 -21.58
CA GLU A 238 14.66 -12.37 -22.17
C GLU A 238 15.68 -11.52 -21.41
N TRP A 239 16.70 -12.17 -20.85
CA TRP A 239 17.72 -11.52 -20.03
C TRP A 239 18.99 -11.27 -20.86
N PRO A 240 19.60 -10.08 -20.78
CA PRO A 240 20.81 -9.76 -21.54
C PRO A 240 21.99 -10.67 -21.15
N ALA A 241 22.67 -11.22 -22.16
CA ALA A 241 23.84 -12.07 -21.98
C ALA A 241 25.08 -11.32 -21.45
N ALA A 242 25.14 -10.00 -21.64
CA ALA A 242 26.19 -9.11 -21.14
C ALA A 242 25.61 -8.04 -20.22
N TRP A 243 26.38 -7.63 -19.21
CA TRP A 243 25.93 -6.63 -18.22
C TRP A 243 26.95 -5.49 -18.03
N PRO A 244 26.53 -4.21 -18.14
CA PRO A 244 25.22 -3.76 -18.63
C PRO A 244 24.99 -4.19 -20.10
N PRO A 245 23.75 -4.18 -20.60
CA PRO A 245 23.46 -4.56 -21.97
C PRO A 245 24.28 -3.74 -22.97
N ALA A 246 24.76 -4.38 -24.05
CA ALA A 246 25.51 -3.69 -25.08
C ALA A 246 24.68 -2.58 -25.73
N GLY A 247 25.24 -1.37 -25.81
CA GLY A 247 24.55 -0.20 -26.36
C GLY A 247 23.63 0.54 -25.38
N ALA A 248 23.50 0.07 -24.12
CA ALA A 248 22.73 0.79 -23.11
C ALA A 248 23.43 2.09 -22.69
N VAL A 249 22.68 3.19 -22.69
CA VAL A 249 23.16 4.53 -22.32
C VAL A 249 23.08 4.70 -20.80
N PRO A 250 24.18 5.04 -20.10
CA PRO A 250 24.13 5.31 -18.66
C PRO A 250 23.18 6.46 -18.33
N LEU A 251 22.40 6.30 -17.26
CA LEU A 251 21.58 7.35 -16.68
C LEU A 251 22.27 7.93 -15.45
N ASP A 252 22.21 9.25 -15.29
CA ASP A 252 22.70 9.89 -14.07
C ASP A 252 21.74 9.61 -12.92
N VAL A 253 22.27 9.08 -11.83
CA VAL A 253 21.52 8.79 -10.59
C VAL A 253 22.00 9.66 -9.44
N ALA A 254 22.97 10.55 -9.67
CA ALA A 254 23.37 11.55 -8.69
C ALA A 254 22.23 12.53 -8.44
N GLY A 255 21.97 12.88 -7.18
CA GLY A 255 20.89 13.80 -6.81
C GLY A 255 19.46 13.23 -6.91
N LEU A 256 19.26 12.03 -7.46
CA LEU A 256 17.95 11.40 -7.62
C LEU A 256 17.12 11.42 -6.33
N TYR A 257 17.72 11.06 -5.19
CA TYR A 257 16.99 10.98 -3.92
C TYR A 257 16.60 12.35 -3.37
N ASP A 258 17.37 13.39 -3.67
CA ASP A 258 17.02 14.77 -3.32
C ASP A 258 15.87 15.29 -4.20
N GLU A 259 15.90 14.95 -5.50
CA GLU A 259 14.81 15.25 -6.44
C GLU A 259 13.51 14.53 -6.03
N LEU A 260 13.58 13.24 -5.74
CA LEU A 260 12.47 12.43 -5.22
C LEU A 260 11.90 13.02 -3.92
N ALA A 261 12.76 13.49 -3.01
CA ALA A 261 12.33 14.15 -1.79
C ALA A 261 11.56 15.45 -2.06
N GLY A 262 11.96 16.22 -3.08
CA GLY A 262 11.24 17.40 -3.56
C GLY A 262 9.83 17.10 -4.09
N LEU A 263 9.62 15.88 -4.60
CA LEU A 263 8.32 15.41 -5.13
C LEU A 263 7.43 14.78 -4.06
N GLY A 264 7.96 14.54 -2.86
CA GLY A 264 7.27 13.95 -1.72
C GLY A 264 7.79 12.57 -1.30
N TYR A 265 8.72 11.97 -2.03
CA TYR A 265 9.31 10.67 -1.71
C TYR A 265 10.57 10.85 -0.85
N ARG A 266 10.41 10.82 0.46
CA ARG A 266 11.52 10.89 1.41
C ARG A 266 11.99 9.48 1.74
N TYR A 267 12.80 8.93 0.84
CA TYR A 267 13.51 7.68 1.07
C TYR A 267 14.70 7.92 1.99
N GLY A 268 14.72 7.26 3.15
CA GLY A 268 15.86 7.23 4.06
C GLY A 268 16.88 6.16 3.67
N PRO A 269 17.98 6.02 4.43
CA PRO A 269 19.13 5.21 4.06
C PRO A 269 18.80 3.79 3.61
N ALA A 270 17.88 3.07 4.26
CA ALA A 270 17.54 1.69 3.91
C ALA A 270 16.93 1.53 2.50
N PHE A 271 16.26 2.56 1.98
CA PHE A 271 15.60 2.57 0.68
C PHE A 271 16.46 3.21 -0.42
N GLN A 272 17.61 3.79 -0.08
CA GLN A 272 18.53 4.39 -1.05
C GLN A 272 19.47 3.34 -1.67
N GLY A 273 18.87 2.31 -2.28
CA GLY A 273 19.57 1.14 -2.79
C GLY A 273 20.08 1.27 -4.22
N LEU A 274 19.56 2.19 -5.03
CA LEU A 274 19.92 2.33 -6.45
C LEU A 274 21.35 2.85 -6.59
N ARG A 275 22.18 2.14 -7.36
CA ARG A 275 23.61 2.45 -7.53
C ARG A 275 23.97 2.95 -8.92
N ARG A 276 23.42 2.30 -9.93
CA ARG A 276 23.67 2.61 -11.35
C ARG A 276 22.43 2.30 -12.15
N ALA A 277 22.20 3.06 -13.21
CA ALA A 277 21.11 2.83 -14.12
C ALA A 277 21.54 3.06 -15.58
N TRP A 278 20.85 2.39 -16.50
CA TRP A 278 21.03 2.53 -17.94
C TRP A 278 19.69 2.46 -18.67
N ARG A 279 19.65 2.99 -19.89
CA ARG A 279 18.51 2.91 -20.78
C ARG A 279 18.91 2.29 -22.12
N SER A 280 18.09 1.38 -22.63
CA SER A 280 18.19 0.85 -24.00
C SER A 280 16.79 0.80 -24.61
N GLY A 281 16.47 1.75 -25.50
CA GLY A 281 15.10 1.91 -26.01
C GLY A 281 14.11 2.19 -24.87
N ASP A 282 13.13 1.29 -24.71
CA ASP A 282 12.08 1.33 -23.68
C ASP A 282 12.43 0.53 -22.41
N ASP A 283 13.58 -0.13 -22.41
CA ASP A 283 14.08 -0.87 -21.26
C ASP A 283 14.98 0.01 -20.38
N LEU A 284 14.70 -0.01 -19.08
CA LEU A 284 15.52 0.55 -18.02
C LEU A 284 16.23 -0.58 -17.29
N TYR A 285 17.52 -0.40 -17.06
CA TYR A 285 18.35 -1.34 -16.33
C TYR A 285 18.89 -0.68 -15.07
N ALA A 286 18.99 -1.42 -13.98
CA ALA A 286 19.54 -0.90 -12.73
C ALA A 286 20.37 -1.93 -11.96
N GLU A 287 21.39 -1.44 -11.26
CA GLU A 287 22.07 -2.15 -10.18
C GLU A 287 21.61 -1.58 -8.84
N VAL A 288 21.13 -2.46 -7.97
CA VAL A 288 20.56 -2.08 -6.66
C VAL A 288 21.21 -2.92 -5.58
N THR A 289 21.58 -2.31 -4.46
CA THR A 289 22.21 -3.00 -3.33
C THR A 289 21.55 -2.59 -2.03
N LEU A 290 21.12 -3.59 -1.25
CA LEU A 290 20.56 -3.40 0.07
C LEU A 290 21.65 -2.86 1.01
N PRO A 291 21.47 -1.66 1.60
CA PRO A 291 22.39 -1.08 2.56
C PRO A 291 22.58 -2.01 3.78
N GLU A 292 23.79 -2.01 4.34
CA GLU A 292 24.18 -2.95 5.41
C GLU A 292 23.25 -2.88 6.63
N ALA A 293 22.82 -1.68 7.02
CA ALA A 293 21.91 -1.45 8.15
C ALA A 293 20.53 -2.14 7.99
N ALA A 294 20.14 -2.51 6.77
CA ALA A 294 18.87 -3.18 6.46
C ALA A 294 19.04 -4.67 6.13
N ARG A 295 20.23 -5.26 6.28
CA ARG A 295 20.49 -6.67 5.94
C ARG A 295 20.09 -7.67 7.01
N ALA A 296 19.61 -7.21 8.17
CA ALA A 296 19.09 -8.10 9.19
C ALA A 296 17.93 -8.94 8.64
N ASP A 297 17.94 -10.24 8.91
CA ASP A 297 16.90 -11.19 8.49
C ASP A 297 16.65 -11.25 6.97
N VAL A 298 17.60 -10.83 6.12
CA VAL A 298 17.45 -10.79 4.65
C VAL A 298 17.10 -12.15 4.03
N ASP A 299 17.58 -13.23 4.64
CA ASP A 299 17.36 -14.63 4.28
C ASP A 299 15.95 -15.13 4.60
N ARG A 300 15.21 -14.42 5.46
CA ARG A 300 13.85 -14.75 5.89
C ARG A 300 12.76 -14.04 5.08
N PHE A 301 13.13 -13.04 4.29
CA PHE A 301 12.28 -12.43 3.29
C PHE A 301 12.38 -13.20 1.97
N GLY A 302 11.35 -13.13 1.13
CA GLY A 302 11.47 -13.59 -0.26
C GLY A 302 12.46 -12.70 -1.00
N VAL A 303 12.14 -11.41 -1.08
CA VAL A 303 13.10 -10.33 -1.40
C VAL A 303 12.89 -9.23 -0.38
N HIS A 304 13.96 -8.75 0.26
CA HIS A 304 13.82 -7.70 1.26
C HIS A 304 13.03 -6.50 0.70
N PRO A 305 11.94 -6.03 1.35
CA PRO A 305 11.05 -5.04 0.77
C PRO A 305 11.73 -3.74 0.32
N ALA A 306 12.71 -3.25 1.10
CA ALA A 306 13.50 -2.07 0.72
C ALA A 306 14.39 -2.29 -0.52
N LEU A 307 14.88 -3.52 -0.74
CA LEU A 307 15.67 -3.87 -1.92
C LEU A 307 14.78 -3.93 -3.16
N LEU A 308 13.61 -4.56 -3.05
CA LEU A 308 12.64 -4.63 -4.15
C LEU A 308 12.04 -3.26 -4.45
N ASP A 309 11.81 -2.41 -3.44
CA ASP A 309 11.29 -1.05 -3.66
C ASP A 309 12.33 -0.19 -4.39
N ALA A 310 13.60 -0.27 -3.98
CA ALA A 310 14.69 0.43 -4.64
C ALA A 310 14.92 -0.02 -6.11
N ALA A 311 14.51 -1.25 -6.47
CA ALA A 311 14.48 -1.70 -7.86
C ALA A 311 13.54 -0.88 -8.75
N LEU A 312 12.52 -0.25 -8.16
CA LEU A 312 11.55 0.58 -8.86
C LEU A 312 12.00 2.04 -8.99
N HIS A 313 13.03 2.48 -8.24
CA HIS A 313 13.44 3.89 -8.22
C HIS A 313 14.04 4.38 -9.53
N VAL A 314 14.50 3.48 -10.40
CA VAL A 314 14.95 3.82 -11.75
C VAL A 314 13.84 4.48 -12.60
N LEU A 315 12.57 4.25 -12.25
CA LEU A 315 11.42 4.92 -12.87
C LEU A 315 11.44 6.45 -12.62
N GLY A 316 12.01 6.89 -11.50
CA GLY A 316 12.17 8.30 -11.17
C GLY A 316 13.33 9.00 -11.88
N VAL A 317 14.23 8.25 -12.51
CA VAL A 317 15.41 8.80 -13.22
C VAL A 317 15.04 9.29 -14.62
N THR A 318 14.00 8.72 -15.24
CA THR A 318 13.53 9.16 -16.55
C THR A 318 12.66 10.41 -16.43
N ALA A 319 12.95 11.46 -17.21
CA ALA A 319 12.32 12.80 -17.20
C ALA A 319 10.79 12.85 -17.43
N ASP A 320 10.10 11.70 -17.43
CA ASP A 320 8.63 11.61 -17.41
C ASP A 320 8.07 11.79 -15.99
N VAL A 321 8.84 12.38 -15.06
CA VAL A 321 8.42 12.63 -13.69
C VAL A 321 7.32 13.70 -13.70
N ARG A 322 6.07 13.23 -13.66
CA ARG A 322 4.86 14.05 -13.74
C ARG A 322 4.58 14.74 -12.41
N ASP A 323 3.68 15.73 -12.44
CA ASP A 323 3.17 16.43 -11.25
C ASP A 323 2.32 15.49 -10.36
N GLY A 324 2.97 14.59 -9.60
CA GLY A 324 2.26 13.65 -8.74
C GLY A 324 3.16 12.64 -8.06
N VAL A 325 2.58 11.90 -7.10
CA VAL A 325 3.23 10.76 -6.45
C VAL A 325 2.68 9.47 -7.06
N TRP A 326 3.47 8.82 -7.90
CA TRP A 326 3.23 7.52 -8.49
C TRP A 326 3.65 6.39 -7.53
N LEU A 327 2.73 5.47 -7.25
CA LEU A 327 2.98 4.29 -6.42
C LEU A 327 2.56 3.01 -7.15
N PRO A 328 3.18 1.87 -6.86
CA PRO A 328 2.65 0.56 -7.23
C PRO A 328 1.17 0.43 -6.85
N PHE A 329 0.36 -0.12 -7.76
CA PHE A 329 -1.08 -0.29 -7.54
C PHE A 329 -1.56 -1.71 -7.84
N VAL A 330 -1.19 -2.29 -8.99
CA VAL A 330 -1.51 -3.69 -9.33
C VAL A 330 -0.24 -4.43 -9.72
N TRP A 331 -0.05 -5.61 -9.13
CA TRP A 331 1.01 -6.55 -9.47
C TRP A 331 0.39 -7.78 -10.10
N SER A 332 0.87 -8.21 -11.27
CA SER A 332 0.34 -9.39 -11.95
C SER A 332 1.45 -10.35 -12.37
N GLY A 333 1.19 -11.64 -12.22
CA GLY A 333 2.10 -12.72 -12.59
C GLY A 333 3.45 -12.63 -11.87
N VAL A 334 3.46 -12.37 -10.56
CA VAL A 334 4.70 -12.28 -9.77
C VAL A 334 5.19 -13.67 -9.38
N ARG A 335 6.48 -13.91 -9.58
CA ARG A 335 7.16 -15.13 -9.16
C ARG A 335 8.45 -14.84 -8.46
N LEU A 336 8.66 -15.58 -7.38
CA LEU A 336 9.90 -15.63 -6.65
C LEU A 336 10.67 -16.89 -7.05
N HIS A 337 11.92 -16.73 -7.46
CA HIS A 337 12.80 -17.80 -7.91
C HIS A 337 13.88 -18.13 -6.86
N ALA A 338 14.37 -17.11 -6.14
CA ALA A 338 15.41 -17.25 -5.12
C ALA A 338 15.19 -16.25 -3.98
N THR A 339 15.73 -16.56 -2.80
CA THR A 339 15.65 -15.71 -1.60
C THR A 339 17.03 -15.27 -1.11
N GLY A 340 17.09 -14.35 -0.15
CA GLY A 340 18.34 -13.91 0.48
C GLY A 340 19.22 -13.00 -0.38
N ALA A 341 18.70 -12.47 -1.48
CA ALA A 341 19.43 -11.53 -2.32
C ALA A 341 19.73 -10.22 -1.55
N THR A 342 20.98 -9.75 -1.62
CA THR A 342 21.40 -8.45 -1.06
C THR A 342 21.76 -7.43 -2.13
N SER A 343 21.85 -7.87 -3.39
CA SER A 343 22.06 -7.03 -4.56
C SER A 343 21.30 -7.60 -5.75
N LEU A 344 20.77 -6.71 -6.58
CA LEU A 344 19.94 -7.03 -7.73
C LEU A 344 20.46 -6.34 -8.98
N ARG A 345 20.33 -7.04 -10.10
CA ARG A 345 20.28 -6.48 -11.45
C ARG A 345 18.84 -6.48 -11.89
N VAL A 346 18.37 -5.35 -12.38
CA VAL A 346 16.95 -5.12 -12.66
C VAL A 346 16.81 -4.76 -14.14
N ARG A 347 15.79 -5.30 -14.78
CA ARG A 347 15.25 -4.83 -16.06
C ARG A 347 13.80 -4.42 -15.83
N LEU A 348 13.46 -3.21 -16.23
CA LEU A 348 12.12 -2.64 -16.24
C LEU A 348 11.77 -2.25 -17.67
N SER A 349 10.83 -2.95 -18.30
CA SER A 349 10.37 -2.64 -19.65
C SER A 349 9.10 -1.81 -19.61
N ARG A 350 9.09 -0.64 -20.25
CA ARG A 350 7.93 0.28 -20.26
C ARG A 350 7.45 0.57 -21.67
N SER A 351 6.45 -0.18 -22.12
CA SER A 351 5.75 0.14 -23.37
C SER A 351 4.75 1.29 -23.21
N VAL A 352 4.27 1.54 -21.99
CA VAL A 352 3.34 2.63 -21.65
C VAL A 352 3.72 3.31 -20.33
N PRO A 353 3.29 4.56 -20.06
CA PRO A 353 3.76 5.31 -18.91
C PRO A 353 3.37 4.72 -17.54
N ASP A 354 2.20 4.09 -17.42
CA ASP A 354 1.63 3.63 -16.16
C ASP A 354 1.84 2.13 -15.91
N ARG A 355 2.55 1.42 -16.78
CA ARG A 355 2.78 -0.02 -16.68
C ARG A 355 4.23 -0.38 -16.98
N ALA A 356 4.78 -1.29 -16.20
CA ALA A 356 6.09 -1.87 -16.44
C ALA A 356 6.08 -3.40 -16.29
N GLU A 357 6.92 -4.09 -17.05
CA GLU A 357 7.33 -5.47 -16.77
C GLU A 357 8.63 -5.44 -15.96
N LEU A 358 8.73 -6.27 -14.92
CA LEU A 358 9.88 -6.31 -14.01
C LEU A 358 10.56 -7.68 -14.06
N ALA A 359 11.85 -7.70 -14.35
CA ALA A 359 12.69 -8.87 -14.22
C ALA A 359 13.90 -8.54 -13.33
N VAL A 360 14.13 -9.38 -12.32
CA VAL A 360 15.14 -9.18 -11.28
C VAL A 360 16.03 -10.42 -11.19
N TYR A 361 17.34 -10.18 -11.26
CA TYR A 361 18.38 -11.20 -11.19
C TYR A 361 19.42 -10.82 -10.14
N ASP A 362 20.18 -11.79 -9.67
CA ASP A 362 21.34 -11.53 -8.82
C ASP A 362 22.57 -11.10 -9.66
N PRO A 363 23.69 -10.70 -9.04
CA PRO A 363 24.91 -10.35 -9.77
C PRO A 363 25.56 -11.52 -10.53
N ALA A 364 25.21 -12.76 -10.20
CA ALA A 364 25.65 -13.97 -10.89
C ALA A 364 24.77 -14.31 -12.10
N GLY A 365 23.69 -13.57 -12.34
CA GLY A 365 22.76 -13.79 -13.45
C GLY A 365 21.74 -14.89 -13.18
N GLN A 366 21.49 -15.25 -11.93
CA GLN A 366 20.39 -16.14 -11.56
C GLN A 366 19.09 -15.34 -11.34
N PRO A 367 17.93 -15.84 -11.80
CA PRO A 367 16.66 -15.16 -11.59
C PRO A 367 16.31 -15.13 -10.10
N VAL A 368 15.82 -13.98 -9.63
CA VAL A 368 15.39 -13.76 -8.24
C VAL A 368 13.89 -13.54 -8.17
N LEU A 369 13.37 -12.58 -8.94
CA LEU A 369 11.94 -12.26 -8.98
C LEU A 369 11.55 -11.75 -10.37
N ALA A 370 10.35 -12.09 -10.83
CA ALA A 370 9.77 -11.51 -12.03
C ALA A 370 8.32 -11.10 -11.77
N ALA A 371 7.86 -10.03 -12.41
CA ALA A 371 6.46 -9.62 -12.47
C ALA A 371 6.11 -9.24 -13.91
N ARG A 372 5.07 -9.88 -14.46
CA ARG A 372 4.64 -9.65 -15.85
C ARG A 372 4.06 -8.27 -16.08
N SER A 373 3.43 -7.71 -15.05
CA SER A 373 2.87 -6.37 -15.10
C SER A 373 2.87 -5.75 -13.72
N LEU A 374 3.38 -4.53 -13.66
CA LEU A 374 3.30 -3.62 -12.54
C LEU A 374 2.59 -2.36 -13.02
N VAL A 375 1.35 -2.16 -12.59
CA VAL A 375 0.60 -0.92 -12.84
C VAL A 375 0.91 0.08 -11.74
N LEU A 376 1.26 1.29 -12.13
CA LEU A 376 1.51 2.43 -11.27
C LEU A 376 0.28 3.34 -11.28
N ARG A 377 -0.04 3.93 -10.14
CA ARG A 377 -1.12 4.90 -10.02
C ARG A 377 -0.59 6.23 -9.51
N GLU A 378 -0.99 7.30 -10.17
CA GLU A 378 -0.76 8.67 -9.72
C GLU A 378 -1.66 9.02 -8.53
N ILE A 379 -1.06 9.59 -7.51
CA ILE A 379 -1.75 10.24 -6.41
C ILE A 379 -1.42 11.73 -6.48
N PRO A 380 -2.42 12.61 -6.67
CA PRO A 380 -2.20 14.05 -6.62
C PRO A 380 -1.50 14.45 -5.33
N ARG A 381 -0.52 15.36 -5.38
CA ARG A 381 0.27 15.76 -4.20
C ARG A 381 -0.59 16.27 -3.03
N ALA A 382 -1.72 16.93 -3.33
CA ALA A 382 -2.67 17.39 -2.32
C ALA A 382 -3.31 16.25 -1.52
N ASP A 383 -3.45 15.07 -2.14
CA ASP A 383 -4.11 13.90 -1.55
C ASP A 383 -3.10 12.88 -0.98
N ALA A 384 -1.83 12.94 -1.40
CA ALA A 384 -0.78 12.00 -0.99
C ALA A 384 -0.49 11.98 0.54
N GLY A 385 -0.95 12.99 1.28
CA GLY A 385 -0.87 13.06 2.75
C GLY A 385 -2.19 12.78 3.48
N ARG A 386 -3.32 12.71 2.77
CA ARG A 386 -4.61 12.43 3.41
C ARG A 386 -4.64 10.96 3.80
N THR A 387 -4.86 10.66 5.08
CA THR A 387 -5.53 9.40 5.41
C THR A 387 -6.79 9.39 4.55
N ALA A 388 -7.05 8.29 3.82
CA ALA A 388 -8.45 8.00 3.51
C ALA A 388 -9.16 8.19 4.86
N PRO A 389 -10.13 9.13 4.97
CA PRO A 389 -10.86 9.27 6.21
C PRO A 389 -11.22 7.84 6.64
N ARG A 390 -11.05 7.50 7.92
CA ARG A 390 -11.70 6.31 8.48
C ARG A 390 -13.15 6.50 8.04
N LEU A 391 -13.58 5.84 6.97
CA LEU A 391 -14.93 5.97 6.49
C LEU A 391 -15.71 5.30 7.60
N ASP A 392 -16.24 6.12 8.50
CA ASP A 392 -17.34 5.68 9.31
C ASP A 392 -18.34 5.09 8.31
N PRO A 393 -18.82 3.85 8.49
CA PRO A 393 -19.87 3.30 7.64
C PRO A 393 -21.06 4.27 7.50
N GLN A 394 -21.24 5.18 8.46
CA GLN A 394 -22.23 6.26 8.44
C GLN A 394 -21.93 7.38 7.42
N TRP A 395 -20.71 7.45 6.86
CA TRP A 395 -20.30 8.43 5.84
C TRP A 395 -20.43 7.89 4.41
N LEU A 396 -20.79 6.61 4.26
CA LEU A 396 -21.27 6.08 2.99
C LEU A 396 -22.73 6.50 2.84
N LEU A 397 -23.02 7.25 1.77
CA LEU A 397 -24.39 7.45 1.33
C LEU A 397 -24.95 6.06 0.97
N HIS A 398 -25.88 5.56 1.76
CA HIS A 398 -26.68 4.41 1.40
C HIS A 398 -27.98 4.91 0.78
N LEU A 399 -28.47 4.18 -0.23
CA LEU A 399 -29.79 4.43 -0.77
C LEU A 399 -30.78 3.87 0.25
N ASP A 400 -31.39 4.75 1.04
CA ASP A 400 -32.51 4.37 1.91
C ASP A 400 -33.79 4.45 1.08
N TRP A 401 -34.47 3.31 0.94
CA TRP A 401 -35.77 3.24 0.28
C TRP A 401 -36.84 3.44 1.35
N PRO A 402 -37.42 4.64 1.50
CA PRO A 402 -38.47 4.85 2.49
C PRO A 402 -39.66 3.97 2.11
N VAL A 403 -40.07 3.09 3.04
CA VAL A 403 -41.34 2.40 2.93
C VAL A 403 -42.42 3.47 3.00
N LEU A 404 -43.10 3.73 1.89
CA LEU A 404 -44.35 4.46 1.91
C LEU A 404 -45.33 3.58 2.70
N ALA A 405 -45.48 3.87 4.00
CA ALA A 405 -46.45 3.20 4.84
C ALA A 405 -47.79 3.23 4.10
N GLY A 406 -48.45 2.08 4.02
CA GLY A 406 -49.81 1.99 3.50
C GLY A 406 -50.66 2.97 4.30
N ALA A 407 -50.89 4.15 3.75
CA ALA A 407 -51.89 5.07 4.26
C ALA A 407 -53.19 4.28 4.16
N GLU A 408 -53.70 3.83 5.31
CA GLU A 408 -55.11 3.50 5.43
C GLU A 408 -55.84 4.65 4.79
N ALA A 409 -56.53 4.29 3.70
CA ALA A 409 -57.12 5.24 2.82
C ALA A 409 -58.09 6.12 3.62
N ALA A 410 -57.73 7.39 3.82
CA ALA A 410 -58.72 8.45 3.89
C ALA A 410 -59.28 8.58 2.48
N VAL A 411 -60.22 7.70 2.15
CA VAL A 411 -61.13 7.92 1.03
C VAL A 411 -62.34 8.63 1.60
N ASP A 412 -62.51 9.90 1.25
CA ASP A 412 -63.75 10.63 1.44
C ASP A 412 -64.18 11.44 0.20
N ALA A 413 -65.43 11.15 -0.15
CA ALA A 413 -66.43 11.77 -1.03
C ALA A 413 -66.10 12.46 -2.36
N ASP A 414 -65.00 13.18 -2.63
CA ASP A 414 -64.98 14.13 -3.78
C ASP A 414 -63.63 14.43 -4.50
N GLY A 415 -62.56 13.62 -4.46
CA GLY A 415 -61.28 14.11 -5.03
C GLY A 415 -60.14 13.16 -5.40
N ARG A 416 -60.40 12.04 -6.11
CA ARG A 416 -59.34 11.31 -6.82
C ARG A 416 -59.26 11.79 -8.28
N GLU A 417 -58.07 12.14 -8.76
CA GLU A 417 -57.80 12.07 -10.20
C GLU A 417 -57.73 10.58 -10.57
N ASP A 418 -58.75 10.06 -11.27
CA ASP A 418 -58.67 8.74 -11.91
C ASP A 418 -57.61 8.83 -13.02
N VAL A 419 -56.35 8.51 -12.69
CA VAL A 419 -55.28 8.42 -13.69
C VAL A 419 -55.61 7.27 -14.64
N ARG A 420 -55.86 7.59 -15.91
CA ARG A 420 -56.14 6.58 -16.94
C ARG A 420 -54.83 6.03 -17.48
N PHE A 421 -54.56 4.77 -17.17
CA PHE A 421 -53.39 4.05 -17.68
C PHE A 421 -53.67 3.40 -19.03
N ALA A 422 -52.70 3.40 -19.94
CA ALA A 422 -52.63 2.46 -21.07
C ALA A 422 -51.28 1.72 -21.04
N ALA A 423 -51.13 0.61 -21.76
CA ALA A 423 -49.89 -0.17 -21.77
C ALA A 423 -49.39 -0.47 -23.18
N PHE A 424 -48.07 -0.33 -23.39
CA PHE A 424 -47.39 -0.74 -24.61
C PHE A 424 -47.12 -2.25 -24.58
N ALA A 425 -47.88 -2.99 -25.40
CA ALA A 425 -47.87 -4.46 -25.40
C ALA A 425 -48.16 -5.06 -24.00
N VAL A 426 -48.51 -6.34 -23.95
CA VAL A 426 -48.55 -7.09 -22.69
C VAL A 426 -47.41 -8.07 -22.70
N ASP A 427 -46.80 -8.29 -21.53
CA ASP A 427 -45.83 -9.36 -21.41
C ASP A 427 -46.50 -10.72 -21.69
N GLU A 428 -45.73 -11.68 -22.24
CA GLU A 428 -46.25 -13.01 -22.56
C GLU A 428 -46.82 -13.75 -21.33
N ALA A 429 -46.41 -13.36 -20.12
CA ALA A 429 -46.86 -13.93 -18.85
C ALA A 429 -48.11 -13.24 -18.25
N GLY A 430 -48.69 -12.25 -18.95
CA GLY A 430 -49.86 -11.49 -18.51
C GLY A 430 -49.70 -10.78 -17.16
N LEU A 431 -48.47 -10.50 -16.73
CA LEU A 431 -48.14 -9.85 -15.46
C LEU A 431 -48.70 -8.42 -15.40
N LEU A 432 -48.48 -7.60 -16.43
CA LEU A 432 -49.03 -6.25 -16.50
C LEU A 432 -50.55 -6.23 -16.51
N ARG A 433 -51.16 -7.22 -17.16
CA ARG A 433 -52.62 -7.36 -17.19
C ARG A 433 -53.19 -7.73 -15.83
N ARG A 434 -52.43 -8.42 -14.99
CA ARG A 434 -52.80 -8.72 -13.60
C ARG A 434 -52.54 -7.51 -12.69
N ALA A 435 -51.43 -6.82 -12.91
CA ALA A 435 -51.01 -5.66 -12.13
C ALA A 435 -51.89 -4.43 -12.36
N VAL A 436 -52.39 -4.21 -13.59
CA VAL A 436 -53.30 -3.11 -13.93
C VAL A 436 -54.41 -3.60 -14.88
N PRO A 437 -55.44 -4.30 -14.36
CA PRO A 437 -56.44 -4.98 -15.20
C PRO A 437 -57.26 -4.05 -16.10
N ALA A 438 -57.38 -2.78 -15.73
CA ALA A 438 -58.20 -1.79 -16.43
C ALA A 438 -57.47 -1.06 -17.58
N ALA A 439 -56.14 -1.23 -17.73
CA ALA A 439 -55.37 -0.52 -18.75
C ALA A 439 -55.52 -1.15 -20.15
N PRO A 440 -56.02 -0.43 -21.18
CA PRO A 440 -56.03 -0.92 -22.54
C PRO A 440 -54.63 -1.03 -23.13
N VAL A 441 -54.44 -2.03 -24.01
CA VAL A 441 -53.20 -2.23 -24.75
C VAL A 441 -53.18 -1.35 -26.00
N VAL A 442 -52.09 -0.59 -26.18
CA VAL A 442 -51.90 0.31 -27.32
C VAL A 442 -50.70 -0.10 -28.16
N ALA A 443 -50.84 -0.03 -29.49
CA ALA A 443 -49.83 -0.50 -30.44
C ALA A 443 -48.71 0.52 -30.73
N GLY A 444 -48.90 1.78 -30.33
CA GLY A 444 -47.93 2.85 -30.61
C GLY A 444 -48.39 4.22 -30.09
N PRO A 445 -47.51 5.23 -30.13
CA PRO A 445 -47.75 6.58 -29.60
C PRO A 445 -49.06 7.23 -30.12
N GLY A 446 -49.41 7.02 -31.39
CA GLY A 446 -50.66 7.54 -31.97
C GLY A 446 -51.94 6.95 -31.36
N ALA A 447 -51.91 5.70 -30.90
CA ALA A 447 -53.05 5.04 -30.26
C ALA A 447 -53.26 5.47 -28.80
N VAL A 448 -52.19 5.95 -28.14
CA VAL A 448 -52.25 6.52 -26.77
C VAL A 448 -53.20 7.71 -26.71
N ARG A 449 -53.13 8.60 -27.71
CA ARG A 449 -54.02 9.77 -27.78
C ARG A 449 -55.48 9.40 -27.91
N ALA A 450 -55.77 8.40 -28.75
CA ALA A 450 -57.13 7.91 -28.94
C ALA A 450 -57.68 7.24 -27.66
N ALA A 451 -56.82 6.63 -26.86
CA ALA A 451 -57.17 6.07 -25.56
C ALA A 451 -57.38 7.14 -24.46
N GLY A 452 -56.89 8.37 -24.69
CA GLY A 452 -56.97 9.45 -23.69
C GLY A 452 -56.26 9.12 -22.40
N ALA A 453 -55.15 8.37 -22.45
CA ALA A 453 -54.42 7.96 -21.26
C ALA A 453 -53.60 9.13 -20.68
N ASP A 454 -53.61 9.24 -19.36
CA ASP A 454 -52.84 10.22 -18.59
C ASP A 454 -51.41 9.69 -18.34
N ALA A 455 -51.26 8.35 -18.24
CA ALA A 455 -49.98 7.66 -18.14
C ALA A 455 -49.93 6.38 -18.99
N VAL A 456 -48.75 6.05 -19.53
CA VAL A 456 -48.54 4.85 -20.35
C VAL A 456 -47.43 3.98 -19.79
N LEU A 457 -47.73 2.71 -19.57
CA LEU A 457 -46.82 1.71 -19.04
C LEU A 457 -46.00 1.08 -20.16
N LEU A 458 -44.67 1.07 -20.02
CA LEU A 458 -43.73 0.46 -20.96
C LEU A 458 -42.91 -0.63 -20.24
N PRO A 459 -43.23 -1.92 -20.43
CA PRO A 459 -42.44 -3.02 -19.88
C PRO A 459 -41.05 -3.08 -20.52
N CYS A 460 -40.02 -3.16 -19.69
CA CYS A 460 -38.61 -3.24 -20.06
C CYS A 460 -37.91 -4.37 -19.30
N TRP A 461 -38.18 -5.60 -19.70
CA TRP A 461 -37.52 -6.80 -19.18
C TRP A 461 -37.30 -7.81 -20.30
N THR A 462 -36.35 -8.72 -20.11
CA THR A 462 -36.10 -9.80 -21.05
C THR A 462 -37.10 -10.94 -20.84
N THR A 463 -37.79 -11.37 -21.89
CA THR A 463 -38.60 -12.60 -21.86
C THR A 463 -37.69 -13.83 -21.98
N GLY A 464 -37.09 -14.24 -20.86
CA GLY A 464 -36.30 -15.46 -20.73
C GLY A 464 -37.06 -16.51 -19.92
N GLY A 465 -37.22 -17.71 -20.51
CA GLY A 465 -37.95 -18.90 -20.03
C GLY A 465 -38.41 -18.98 -18.57
N ALA A 466 -39.70 -19.29 -18.39
CA ALA A 466 -40.34 -19.60 -17.11
C ALA A 466 -39.82 -20.86 -16.40
N ASP A 467 -38.72 -21.47 -16.85
CA ASP A 467 -38.11 -22.64 -16.23
C ASP A 467 -36.64 -22.33 -15.96
N GLY A 468 -36.27 -22.31 -14.67
CA GLY A 468 -34.94 -21.95 -14.16
C GLY A 468 -33.79 -22.88 -14.54
N GLN A 469 -33.63 -23.21 -15.82
CA GLN A 469 -32.37 -23.68 -16.37
C GLN A 469 -31.56 -22.49 -16.88
N ALA A 470 -30.41 -22.27 -16.24
CA ALA A 470 -29.34 -21.41 -16.74
C ALA A 470 -28.76 -22.00 -18.05
N ALA A 471 -29.48 -21.79 -19.16
CA ALA A 471 -28.86 -21.80 -20.47
C ALA A 471 -28.05 -20.50 -20.62
N ASP A 472 -26.93 -20.58 -21.31
CA ASP A 472 -25.98 -19.50 -21.60
C ASP A 472 -26.69 -18.26 -22.18
N VAL A 473 -27.21 -17.40 -21.28
CA VAL A 473 -27.93 -16.19 -21.66
C VAL A 473 -26.87 -15.20 -22.11
N ASP A 474 -26.92 -14.80 -23.38
CA ASP A 474 -26.18 -13.65 -23.91
C ASP A 474 -26.67 -12.36 -23.23
N VAL A 475 -26.25 -12.15 -21.98
CA VAL A 475 -26.57 -10.97 -21.18
C VAL A 475 -26.12 -9.69 -21.89
N PRO A 476 -24.91 -9.60 -22.48
CA PRO A 476 -24.50 -8.42 -23.22
C PRO A 476 -25.44 -8.10 -24.39
N GLY A 477 -25.79 -9.09 -25.22
CA GLY A 477 -26.68 -8.86 -26.36
C GLY A 477 -28.13 -8.60 -25.95
N ALA A 478 -28.62 -9.23 -24.87
CA ALA A 478 -29.94 -8.92 -24.31
C ALA A 478 -30.00 -7.48 -23.76
N THR A 479 -28.93 -7.05 -23.08
CA THR A 479 -28.76 -5.66 -22.60
C THR A 479 -28.76 -4.69 -23.76
N HIS A 480 -28.00 -4.98 -24.83
CA HIS A 480 -27.92 -4.11 -26.00
C HIS A 480 -29.28 -3.97 -26.70
N ARG A 481 -29.98 -5.08 -26.96
CA ARG A 481 -31.31 -5.06 -27.60
C ARG A 481 -32.34 -4.31 -26.76
N LEU A 482 -32.37 -4.53 -25.45
CA LEU A 482 -33.35 -3.89 -24.56
C LEU A 482 -33.11 -2.38 -24.46
N THR A 483 -31.86 -1.97 -24.28
CA THR A 483 -31.49 -0.54 -24.20
C THR A 483 -31.66 0.19 -25.53
N GLU A 484 -31.36 -0.46 -26.67
CA GLU A 484 -31.61 0.10 -28.00
C GLU A 484 -33.11 0.28 -28.27
N SER A 485 -33.92 -0.72 -27.95
CA SER A 485 -35.39 -0.65 -28.06
C SER A 485 -35.97 0.47 -27.19
N LEU A 486 -35.54 0.55 -25.92
CA LEU A 486 -35.95 1.60 -25.00
C LEU A 486 -35.53 2.99 -25.50
N LEU A 487 -34.30 3.15 -25.98
CA LEU A 487 -33.83 4.41 -26.54
C LEU A 487 -34.68 4.83 -27.75
N SER A 488 -35.00 3.91 -28.65
CA SER A 488 -35.88 4.19 -29.79
C SER A 488 -37.26 4.67 -29.32
N ARG A 489 -37.85 3.98 -28.33
CA ARG A 489 -39.15 4.35 -27.75
C ARG A 489 -39.14 5.71 -27.05
N LEU A 490 -38.11 6.00 -26.27
CA LEU A 490 -37.96 7.31 -25.62
C LEU A 490 -37.85 8.43 -26.66
N ARG A 491 -37.10 8.22 -27.75
CA ARG A 491 -36.97 9.20 -28.83
C ARG A 491 -38.29 9.42 -29.57
N GLU A 492 -39.02 8.35 -29.89
CA GLU A 492 -40.38 8.43 -30.47
C GLU A 492 -41.34 9.19 -29.55
N TRP A 493 -41.32 8.87 -28.25
CA TRP A 493 -42.20 9.48 -27.25
C TRP A 493 -41.93 10.97 -27.05
N LEU A 494 -40.64 11.35 -26.99
CA LEU A 494 -40.22 12.72 -26.75
C LEU A 494 -40.38 13.61 -27.99
N ALA A 495 -40.27 13.04 -29.20
CA ALA A 495 -40.47 13.77 -30.45
C ALA A 495 -41.95 14.12 -30.73
N ASP A 496 -42.90 13.48 -30.04
CA ASP A 496 -44.32 13.62 -30.33
C ASP A 496 -45.01 14.66 -29.43
N GLU A 497 -45.12 15.90 -29.91
CA GLU A 497 -45.58 17.07 -29.11
C GLU A 497 -46.97 16.91 -28.48
N GLY A 498 -47.91 16.23 -29.15
CA GLY A 498 -49.24 15.98 -28.59
C GLY A 498 -49.28 14.88 -27.51
N LEU A 499 -48.12 14.33 -27.11
CA LEU A 499 -47.97 13.51 -25.91
C LEU A 499 -47.26 14.28 -24.78
N ALA A 500 -47.02 15.59 -24.93
CA ALA A 500 -46.36 16.41 -23.91
C ALA A 500 -47.06 16.33 -22.54
N GLY A 501 -48.39 16.21 -22.54
CA GLY A 501 -49.20 16.06 -21.32
C GLY A 501 -49.38 14.63 -20.82
N THR A 502 -48.82 13.63 -21.49
CA THR A 502 -48.92 12.21 -21.09
C THR A 502 -47.60 11.74 -20.50
N ARG A 503 -47.67 11.00 -19.39
CA ARG A 503 -46.49 10.46 -18.70
C ARG A 503 -46.14 9.07 -19.22
N LEU A 504 -44.85 8.81 -19.46
CA LEU A 504 -44.36 7.46 -19.76
C LEU A 504 -43.80 6.82 -18.48
N VAL A 505 -44.36 5.69 -18.08
CA VAL A 505 -43.90 4.90 -16.93
C VAL A 505 -43.14 3.68 -17.45
N VAL A 506 -41.81 3.72 -17.34
CA VAL A 506 -40.94 2.61 -17.69
C VAL A 506 -40.92 1.62 -16.54
N LEU A 507 -41.26 0.36 -16.82
CA LEU A 507 -41.34 -0.69 -15.81
C LEU A 507 -40.20 -1.69 -16.00
N THR A 508 -39.40 -1.88 -14.96
CA THR A 508 -38.39 -2.95 -14.89
C THR A 508 -38.82 -3.99 -13.86
N ARG A 509 -38.12 -5.13 -13.78
CA ARG A 509 -38.40 -6.16 -12.77
C ARG A 509 -37.12 -6.75 -12.20
N GLY A 510 -36.91 -6.64 -10.89
CA GLY A 510 -35.68 -7.12 -10.24
C GLY A 510 -34.40 -6.49 -10.82
N ALA A 511 -34.50 -5.27 -11.34
CA ALA A 511 -33.42 -4.52 -11.95
C ALA A 511 -32.62 -3.69 -10.92
N VAL A 512 -33.20 -3.46 -9.74
CA VAL A 512 -32.59 -2.70 -8.66
C VAL A 512 -32.63 -3.50 -7.38
N SER A 513 -31.53 -3.45 -6.61
CA SER A 513 -31.48 -4.03 -5.27
C SER A 513 -31.94 -2.99 -4.25
N THR A 514 -32.88 -3.37 -3.37
CA THR A 514 -33.37 -2.52 -2.28
C THR A 514 -32.65 -2.76 -0.95
N GLY A 515 -31.67 -3.68 -0.88
CA GLY A 515 -30.94 -3.99 0.35
C GLY A 515 -29.91 -5.11 0.18
N VAL A 516 -29.12 -5.37 1.21
CA VAL A 516 -28.00 -6.36 1.18
C VAL A 516 -28.45 -7.80 0.91
N ASP A 517 -29.70 -8.13 1.24
CA ASP A 517 -30.30 -9.44 1.03
C ASP A 517 -31.06 -9.55 -0.30
N ASP A 518 -31.21 -8.43 -1.04
CA ASP A 518 -31.90 -8.35 -2.32
C ASP A 518 -30.89 -8.35 -3.49
N ARG A 519 -31.06 -9.28 -4.44
CA ARG A 519 -30.15 -9.46 -5.56
C ARG A 519 -30.81 -8.98 -6.84
N VAL A 520 -30.07 -8.19 -7.62
CA VAL A 520 -30.47 -7.85 -8.99
C VAL A 520 -30.56 -9.14 -9.81
N THR A 521 -31.74 -9.41 -10.35
CA THR A 521 -32.05 -10.59 -11.16
C THR A 521 -32.20 -10.27 -12.64
N ASP A 522 -32.42 -9.00 -13.01
CA ASP A 522 -32.45 -8.52 -14.40
C ASP A 522 -31.35 -7.48 -14.67
N LEU A 523 -30.21 -7.95 -15.16
CA LEU A 523 -29.07 -7.09 -15.51
C LEU A 523 -29.36 -6.20 -16.74
N ALA A 524 -30.21 -6.65 -17.66
CA ALA A 524 -30.58 -5.84 -18.82
C ALA A 524 -31.54 -4.71 -18.41
N GLY A 525 -32.49 -5.00 -17.53
CA GLY A 525 -33.33 -4.00 -16.87
C GLY A 525 -32.50 -3.01 -16.05
N ALA A 526 -31.46 -3.46 -15.35
CA ALA A 526 -30.56 -2.58 -14.59
C ALA A 526 -29.86 -1.54 -15.48
N ALA A 527 -29.50 -1.90 -16.71
CA ALA A 527 -28.93 -0.95 -17.67
C ALA A 527 -29.94 0.11 -18.13
N CYS A 528 -31.23 -0.24 -18.21
CA CYS A 528 -32.29 0.71 -18.57
C CYS A 528 -32.43 1.84 -17.55
N TRP A 529 -32.16 1.58 -16.27
CA TRP A 529 -32.16 2.60 -15.21
C TRP A 529 -31.13 3.71 -15.44
N GLY A 530 -29.99 3.41 -16.07
CA GLY A 530 -29.01 4.43 -16.43
C GLY A 530 -29.54 5.38 -17.50
N LEU A 531 -30.13 4.81 -18.56
CA LEU A 531 -30.68 5.55 -19.69
C LEU A 531 -31.90 6.42 -19.29
N VAL A 532 -32.81 5.85 -18.51
CA VAL A 532 -34.05 6.54 -18.14
C VAL A 532 -33.78 7.67 -17.16
N ARG A 533 -32.90 7.49 -16.17
CA ARG A 533 -32.57 8.58 -15.22
C ARG A 533 -31.99 9.82 -15.91
N SER A 534 -31.20 9.63 -16.97
CA SER A 534 -30.74 10.75 -17.81
C SER A 534 -31.93 11.45 -18.47
N SER A 535 -32.81 10.69 -19.12
CA SER A 535 -34.01 11.21 -19.79
C SER A 535 -34.99 11.90 -18.84
N GLN A 536 -35.16 11.39 -17.61
CA GLN A 536 -36.00 11.99 -16.57
C GLN A 536 -35.45 13.34 -16.10
N THR A 537 -34.12 13.46 -16.03
CA THR A 537 -33.46 14.72 -15.64
C THR A 537 -33.64 15.79 -16.71
N GLU A 538 -33.58 15.40 -17.99
CA GLU A 538 -33.77 16.29 -19.14
C GLU A 538 -35.26 16.66 -19.37
N HIS A 539 -36.18 15.74 -19.04
CA HIS A 539 -37.62 15.92 -19.19
C HIS A 539 -38.36 15.56 -17.90
N PRO A 540 -38.30 16.43 -16.87
CA PRO A 540 -39.03 16.24 -15.62
C PRO A 540 -40.52 16.03 -15.85
N ASP A 541 -41.16 15.22 -14.99
CA ASP A 541 -42.60 14.92 -14.98
C ASP A 541 -43.17 14.22 -16.23
N ARG A 542 -42.35 13.96 -17.26
CA ARG A 542 -42.75 13.25 -18.48
C ARG A 542 -42.41 11.78 -18.48
N ILE A 543 -41.41 11.38 -17.71
CA ILE A 543 -40.93 10.00 -17.63
C ILE A 543 -40.79 9.60 -16.15
N THR A 544 -41.34 8.46 -15.80
CA THR A 544 -41.20 7.81 -14.49
C THR A 544 -40.60 6.42 -14.70
N ILE A 545 -39.73 5.96 -13.82
CA ILE A 545 -39.24 4.57 -13.81
C ILE A 545 -39.64 3.89 -12.51
N VAL A 546 -40.11 2.65 -12.61
CA VAL A 546 -40.53 1.83 -11.47
C VAL A 546 -39.95 0.43 -11.64
N ASP A 547 -39.30 -0.10 -10.60
CA ASP A 547 -38.89 -1.50 -10.56
C ASP A 547 -39.92 -2.32 -9.81
N LEU A 548 -40.32 -3.45 -10.38
CA LEU A 548 -41.29 -4.36 -9.82
C LEU A 548 -40.60 -5.54 -9.13
N ASP A 549 -41.25 -6.05 -8.08
CA ASP A 549 -40.81 -7.28 -7.41
C ASP A 549 -40.78 -8.44 -8.43
N PRO A 550 -39.70 -9.25 -8.47
CA PRO A 550 -39.63 -10.42 -9.34
C PRO A 550 -40.65 -11.51 -8.99
N THR A 551 -41.22 -11.49 -7.79
CA THR A 551 -42.29 -12.37 -7.30
C THR A 551 -43.64 -11.63 -7.27
N ASP A 552 -44.73 -12.34 -7.55
CA ASP A 552 -46.08 -11.84 -7.87
C ASP A 552 -46.41 -10.40 -7.38
N PRO A 553 -46.49 -9.39 -8.27
CA PRO A 553 -46.59 -7.99 -7.87
C PRO A 553 -47.94 -7.57 -7.26
N GLY A 554 -48.97 -8.42 -7.31
CA GLY A 554 -50.33 -8.06 -6.89
C GLY A 554 -50.98 -6.98 -7.78
N ASP A 555 -51.98 -6.27 -7.26
CA ASP A 555 -52.60 -5.11 -7.93
C ASP A 555 -51.74 -3.87 -7.68
N LEU A 556 -51.15 -3.33 -8.74
CA LEU A 556 -50.23 -2.18 -8.70
C LEU A 556 -50.94 -0.86 -9.06
N THR A 557 -52.26 -0.86 -9.23
CA THR A 557 -52.99 0.35 -9.65
C THR A 557 -52.73 1.52 -8.69
N GLU A 558 -52.88 1.30 -7.38
CA GLU A 558 -52.64 2.35 -6.39
C GLU A 558 -51.16 2.78 -6.29
N PRO A 559 -50.17 1.86 -6.22
CA PRO A 559 -48.75 2.22 -6.30
C PRO A 559 -48.39 3.02 -7.54
N LEU A 560 -48.92 2.67 -8.71
CA LEU A 560 -48.66 3.37 -9.96
C LEU A 560 -49.31 4.74 -9.97
N VAL A 561 -50.53 4.92 -9.46
CA VAL A 561 -51.15 6.25 -9.30
C VAL A 561 -50.24 7.17 -8.48
N ARG A 562 -49.66 6.68 -7.37
CA ARG A 562 -48.72 7.45 -6.54
C ARG A 562 -47.35 7.69 -7.21
N ALA A 563 -46.96 6.84 -8.15
CA ALA A 563 -45.69 7.02 -8.87
C ALA A 563 -45.79 8.13 -9.93
N VAL A 564 -47.00 8.42 -10.42
CA VAL A 564 -47.23 9.51 -11.38
C VAL A 564 -47.84 10.76 -10.73
N GLY A 565 -48.75 10.66 -9.77
CA GLY A 565 -49.33 11.81 -9.04
C GLY A 565 -48.70 12.02 -7.68
#